data_AF-A0A3B1D0Z2-F1
#
_entry.id   AF-A0A3B1D0Z2-F1
#
_cell.length_a   1.000
_cell.length_b   1.000
_cell.length_c   1.000
_cell.angle_alpha   90.00
_cell.angle_beta   90.00
_cell.angle_gamma   90.00
#
_symmetry.space_group_name_H-M   'P 1'
#
loop_
_entity.id
_entity.type
_entity.pdbx_description
1 polymer ?
#
loop_
_entity_poly.entity_id
_entity_poly.type
_entity_poly.pdbx_seq_one_letter_code
_entity_poly.pdbx_strand_id
1 'polypeptide(L)' 'DSVRACLDAGVRRQHIIAMQGPFSAELNIALIRQYGIDCLVTKRTGRAGGFYEKIEAARECGIWVVVVENSKMTEMK' A
#
# COMPACT_ATOMS: atom_id res chain seq x y z
N ASP A 1 -12.31 -8.28 -8.68
CA ASP A 1 -11.25 -8.35 -7.66
C ASP A 1 -10.21 -7.24 -7.92
N SER A 2 -9.22 -7.09 -7.04
CA SER A 2 -8.23 -6.01 -7.14
C SER A 2 -7.37 -6.09 -8.42
N VAL A 3 -7.09 -7.28 -8.94
CA VAL A 3 -6.26 -7.45 -10.14
C VAL A 3 -7.00 -6.92 -11.37
N ARG A 4 -8.29 -7.27 -11.51
CA ARG A 4 -9.12 -6.75 -12.61
C ARG A 4 -9.22 -5.22 -12.57
N ALA A 5 -9.42 -4.63 -11.39
CA ALA A 5 -9.47 -3.18 -11.22
C ALA A 5 -8.17 -2.48 -11.68
N CYS A 6 -7.00 -3.06 -11.42
CA CYS A 6 -5.73 -2.54 -11.93
C CYS A 6 -5.63 -2.61 -13.46
N LEU A 7 -6.06 -3.72 -14.06
CA LEU A 7 -6.03 -3.89 -15.52
C LEU A 7 -6.96 -2.92 -16.24
N ASP A 8 -8.17 -2.73 -15.71
CA ASP A 8 -9.17 -1.79 -16.25
C ASP A 8 -8.68 -0.34 -16.14
N ALA A 9 -7.85 -0.03 -15.14
CA ALA A 9 -7.18 1.26 -14.97
C ALA A 9 -5.91 1.43 -15.84
N GLY A 10 -5.56 0.44 -16.68
CA GLY A 10 -4.41 0.50 -17.58
C GLY A 10 -3.06 0.11 -16.96
N VAL A 11 -3.03 -0.46 -15.76
CA VAL A 11 -1.79 -0.96 -15.15
C VAL A 11 -1.32 -2.20 -15.89
N ARG A 12 -0.08 -2.18 -16.40
CA ARG A 12 0.52 -3.33 -17.09
C ARG A 12 0.70 -4.50 -16.11
N ARG A 13 0.44 -5.73 -16.58
CA ARG A 13 0.60 -6.97 -15.78
C ARG A 13 1.95 -7.08 -15.07
N GLN A 14 3.04 -6.69 -15.75
CA GLN A 14 4.39 -6.70 -15.18
C GLN A 14 4.61 -5.72 -14.02
N HIS A 15 3.68 -4.79 -13.78
CA HIS A 15 3.69 -3.85 -12.64
C HIS A 15 2.68 -4.26 -11.55
N ILE A 16 2.10 -5.47 -11.62
CA ILE A 16 1.14 -5.97 -10.63
C ILE A 16 1.78 -7.11 -9.88
N ILE A 17 1.97 -6.91 -8.57
CA ILE A 17 2.38 -7.95 -7.65
C ILE A 17 1.12 -8.45 -6.91
N ALA A 18 0.54 -9.54 -7.39
CA ALA A 18 -0.66 -10.12 -6.81
C ALA A 18 -0.30 -11.06 -5.64
N MET A 19 -0.33 -10.53 -4.41
CA MET A 19 0.00 -11.27 -3.19
C MET A 19 -1.17 -11.28 -2.20
N GLN A 20 -1.25 -12.33 -1.37
CA GLN A 20 -2.22 -12.46 -0.28
C GLN A 20 -1.50 -12.32 1.07
N GLY A 21 -1.98 -11.40 1.91
CA GLY A 21 -1.40 -11.13 3.22
C GLY A 21 -1.76 -12.15 4.31
N PRO A 22 -1.32 -11.92 5.57
CA PRO A 22 -0.66 -10.70 6.05
C PRO A 22 0.79 -10.53 5.53
N PHE A 23 1.28 -9.29 5.54
CA PHE A 23 2.64 -8.96 5.11
C PHE A 23 3.46 -8.44 6.29
N SER A 24 4.72 -8.87 6.40
CA SER A 24 5.65 -8.35 7.40
C SER A 24 6.35 -7.08 6.90
N ALA A 25 6.98 -6.34 7.83
CA ALA A 25 7.78 -5.17 7.46
C ALA A 25 8.96 -5.58 6.55
N GLU A 26 9.64 -6.69 6.86
CA GLU A 26 10.80 -7.19 6.11
C GLU A 26 10.45 -7.50 4.66
N LEU A 27 9.28 -8.10 4.40
CA LEU A 27 8.81 -8.35 3.05
C LEU A 27 8.57 -7.04 2.28
N ASN A 28 7.92 -6.06 2.93
CA ASN A 28 7.67 -4.76 2.31
C ASN A 28 8.99 -4.02 2.02
N ILE A 29 9.97 -4.07 2.93
CA ILE A 29 11.32 -3.51 2.73
C ILE A 29 12.00 -4.14 1.51
N ALA A 30 11.94 -5.47 1.40
CA ALA A 30 12.52 -6.19 0.27
C ALA A 30 11.87 -5.76 -1.05
N LEU A 31 10.54 -5.61 -1.09
CA LEU A 31 9.81 -5.13 -2.27
C LEU A 31 10.19 -3.68 -2.63
N ILE A 32 10.27 -2.78 -1.64
CA ILE A 32 10.67 -1.39 -1.85
C ILE A 32 12.07 -1.32 -2.48
N ARG A 33 13.04 -2.06 -1.92
CA ARG A 33 14.42 -2.08 -2.43
C ARG A 33 14.52 -2.74 -3.81
N GLN A 34 13.84 -3.86 -4.03
CA GLN A 34 13.93 -4.62 -5.28
C GLN A 34 13.35 -3.85 -6.48
N TYR A 35 12.28 -3.09 -6.26
CA TYR A 35 11.62 -2.34 -7.33
C TYR A 35 11.96 -0.85 -7.35
N GLY A 36 12.84 -0.38 -6.46
CA GLY A 36 13.22 1.04 -6.38
C GLY A 36 12.02 1.94 -6.14
N ILE A 37 11.18 1.60 -5.15
CA ILE A 37 9.95 2.36 -4.86
C ILE A 37 10.30 3.61 -4.06
N ASP A 38 9.88 4.79 -4.53
CA ASP A 38 10.11 6.07 -3.84
C ASP A 38 8.88 6.60 -3.07
N CYS A 39 7.71 6.00 -3.31
CA CYS A 39 6.45 6.41 -2.71
C CYS A 39 5.50 5.23 -2.48
N LEU A 40 4.90 5.17 -1.30
CA LEU A 40 3.87 4.21 -0.93
C LEU A 40 2.52 4.91 -0.78
N VAL A 41 1.57 4.53 -1.62
CA VAL A 41 0.16 4.91 -1.44
C VAL A 41 -0.56 3.77 -0.74
N THR A 42 -1.17 4.04 0.42
CA THR A 42 -1.90 3.02 1.19
C THR A 42 -3.15 3.61 1.82
N LYS A 43 -4.17 2.77 2.05
CA LYS A 43 -5.34 3.15 2.83
C LYS A 43 -5.09 2.91 4.31
N ARG A 44 -5.63 3.75 5.20
CA ARG A 44 -5.63 3.48 6.63
C ARG A 44 -6.60 2.33 6.96
N THR A 45 -6.12 1.10 6.85
CA THR A 45 -6.82 -0.11 7.26
C THR A 45 -6.31 -0.55 8.63
N GLY A 46 -7.17 -1.09 9.51
CA GLY A 46 -6.75 -1.58 10.83
C GLY A 46 -5.75 -2.75 10.76
N ARG A 47 -5.44 -3.37 11.91
CA ARG A 47 -4.44 -4.45 12.06
C ARG A 47 -4.54 -5.57 11.01
N ALA A 48 -5.75 -5.96 10.61
CA ALA A 48 -5.98 -6.99 9.59
C ALA A 48 -5.41 -6.63 8.20
N GLY A 49 -5.23 -5.34 7.88
CA GLY A 49 -4.74 -4.86 6.59
C GLY A 49 -3.23 -4.61 6.54
N GLY A 50 -2.48 -4.93 7.61
CA GLY A 50 -1.03 -4.78 7.65
C GLY A 50 -0.56 -3.33 7.46
N PHE A 51 -1.29 -2.35 8.00
CA PHE A 51 -0.98 -0.93 7.82
C PHE A 51 0.31 -0.55 8.54
N TYR A 52 0.52 -1.02 9.77
CA TYR A 52 1.69 -0.62 10.56
C TYR A 52 3.00 -1.15 9.95
N GLU A 53 2.98 -2.38 9.47
CA GLU A 53 4.11 -3.03 8.80
C GLU A 53 4.51 -2.32 7.51
N LYS A 54 3.54 -1.71 6.81
CA LYS A 54 3.77 -0.86 5.64
C LYS A 54 4.41 0.48 6.00
N ILE A 55 3.93 1.12 7.07
CA ILE A 55 4.49 2.39 7.56
C ILE A 55 5.92 2.20 8.09
N GLU A 56 6.15 1.10 8.81
CA GLU A 56 7.48 0.76 9.31
C GLU A 56 8.48 0.55 8.17
N ALA A 57 8.10 -0.25 7.17
CA ALA A 57 8.93 -0.48 5.99
C ALA A 57 9.24 0.82 5.23
N ALA A 58 8.23 1.67 5.04
CA ALA A 58 8.42 2.95 4.37
C ALA A 58 9.37 3.89 5.14
N ARG A 59 9.24 3.92 6.47
CA ARG A 59 10.14 4.69 7.35
C ARG A 59 11.57 4.18 7.27
N GLU A 60 11.78 2.85 7.29
CA GLU A 60 13.12 2.27 7.19
C GLU A 60 13.77 2.56 5.83
N CYS A 61 12.99 2.50 4.75
CA CYS A 61 13.49 2.79 3.41
C CYS A 61 13.59 4.29 3.10
N GLY A 62 13.08 5.18 3.96
CA GLY A 62 13.12 6.62 3.75
C GLY A 62 12.25 7.12 2.60
N ILE A 63 11.11 6.46 2.33
CA ILE A 63 10.23 6.77 1.19
C ILE A 63 9.00 7.57 1.62
N TRP A 64 8.39 8.29 0.68
CA TRP A 64 7.16 9.02 0.95
C TRP A 64 5.98 8.09 1.20
N VAL A 65 5.07 8.46 2.09
CA VAL A 65 3.83 7.73 2.32
C VAL A 65 2.63 8.64 2.13
N VAL A 66 1.72 8.26 1.23
CA VAL A 66 0.42 8.88 1.07
C VAL A 66 -0.63 7.97 1.67
N VAL A 67 -1.25 8.42 2.76
CA VAL A 67 -2.33 7.68 3.43
C VAL A 67 -3.67 8.21 2.96
N VAL A 68 -4.47 7.35 2.33
CA VAL A 68 -5.85 7.65 1.95
C VAL A 68 -6.76 7.32 3.12
N GLU A 69 -7.48 8.34 3.61
CA GLU A 69 -8.53 8.19 4.61
C GLU A 69 -9.91 8.15 3.94
N ASN A 70 -10.85 7.44 4.55
CA ASN A 70 -12.25 7.57 4.12
C ASN A 70 -12.77 8.92 4.59
N SER A 71 -13.30 9.73 3.68
CA SER A 71 -14.16 10.86 4.03
C SER A 71 -15.37 10.31 4.80
N LYS A 72 -15.39 10.43 6.12
CA LYS A 72 -16.68 10.52 6.80
C LYS A 72 -17.23 11.89 6.39
N MET A 73 -18.30 11.90 5.60
CA MET A 73 -19.18 13.07 5.58
C MET A 73 -19.73 13.21 6.99
N THR A 74 -19.08 14.05 7.79
CA THR A 74 -19.64 14.49 9.07
C THR A 74 -20.41 15.76 8.73
N GLU A 75 -21.73 15.65 8.59
CA GLU A 75 -22.59 16.83 8.79
C GLU A 75 -22.29 17.35 10.19
N MET A 76 -21.62 18.51 10.26
CA MET A 76 -21.55 19.28 11.47
C MET A 76 -22.88 20.02 11.61
N LYS A 77 -23.62 19.71 12.68
CA LYS A 77 -24.58 20.67 13.27
C LYS A 77 -23.81 21.69 14.08
#